data_AF-A0A7W1D7Z2-F1
#
_entry.id   AF-A0A7W1D7Z2-F1
#
_cell.length_a   1.000
_cell.length_b   1.000
_cell.length_c   1.000
_cell.angle_alpha   90.00
_cell.angle_beta   90.00
_cell.angle_gamma   90.00
#
_symmetry.space_group_name_H-M   'P 1'
#
loop_
_entity.id
_entity.type
_entity.pdbx_description
1 polymer ?
#
loop_
_entity_poly.entity_id
_entity_poly.type
_entity_poly.pdbx_seq_one_letter_code
_entity_poly.pdbx_strand_id
1 'polypeptide(L)'
;MSKKLERVLEASREEIEEGLAEAEAELEECLGRCRELELLIRRANAALGRQHLPMAGRPDRTMTLHKAIESVLRENANQWMTVQELVTEVNRRGLYRKRDGTKVGANQIHARTNNYDSIFEKDGSRVRLRMED
;
A
#
# COMPACT_ATOMS: atom_id res chain seq x y z
N MET A 1 37.78 12.10 7.39
CA MET A 1 36.64 12.74 8.06
C MET A 1 36.90 12.78 9.57
N SER A 2 36.30 13.73 10.31
CA SER A 2 36.57 13.96 11.73
C SER A 2 35.73 13.02 12.62
N LYS A 3 36.38 12.22 13.48
CA LYS A 3 35.72 11.34 14.49
C LYS A 3 34.78 12.09 15.44
N LYS A 4 34.96 13.41 15.58
CA LYS A 4 34.10 14.27 16.38
C LYS A 4 32.75 14.54 15.70
N LEU A 5 32.74 14.64 14.36
CA LEU A 5 31.50 14.84 13.59
C LEU A 5 30.67 13.56 13.53
N GLU A 6 31.32 12.40 13.37
CA GLU A 6 30.64 11.08 13.40
C GLU A 6 29.93 10.84 14.73
N ARG A 7 30.58 11.07 15.87
CA ARG A 7 29.92 10.93 17.19
C ARG A 7 28.71 11.85 17.39
N VAL A 8 28.76 13.08 16.88
CA VAL A 8 27.64 14.02 16.98
C VAL A 8 26.48 13.58 16.09
N LEU A 9 26.80 13.09 14.87
CA LEU A 9 25.81 12.55 13.94
C LEU A 9 25.19 11.24 14.45
N GLU A 10 25.99 10.39 15.10
CA GLU A 10 25.55 9.11 15.65
C GLU A 10 24.64 9.33 16.87
N ALA A 11 25.00 10.23 17.80
CA ALA A 11 24.11 10.63 18.90
C ALA A 11 22.78 11.24 18.40
N SER A 12 22.83 12.10 17.37
CA SER A 12 21.60 12.66 16.78
C SER A 12 20.79 11.61 16.02
N ARG A 13 21.45 10.61 15.44
CA ARG A 13 20.81 9.51 14.73
C ARG A 13 20.11 8.56 15.70
N GLU A 14 20.76 8.22 16.81
CA GLU A 14 20.17 7.42 17.89
C GLU A 14 18.90 8.07 18.43
N GLU A 15 18.92 9.38 18.74
CA GLU A 15 17.73 10.12 19.18
C GLU A 15 16.58 10.09 18.17
N ILE A 16 16.90 10.18 16.86
CA ILE A 16 15.90 10.08 15.79
C ILE A 16 15.34 8.66 15.68
N GLU A 17 16.20 7.64 15.81
CA GLU A 17 15.79 6.24 15.76
C GLU A 17 14.90 5.86 16.96
N GLU A 18 15.21 6.38 18.16
CA GLU A 18 14.38 6.22 19.35
C GLU A 18 13.01 6.89 19.18
N GLY A 19 12.97 8.15 18.76
CA GLY A 19 11.72 8.88 18.52
C GLY A 19 10.87 8.24 17.42
N LEU A 20 11.50 7.68 16.37
CA LEU A 20 10.78 6.93 15.35
C LEU A 20 10.19 5.63 15.91
N ALA A 21 10.95 4.88 16.70
CA ALA A 21 10.48 3.63 17.31
C ALA A 21 9.29 3.86 18.26
N GLU A 22 9.32 4.96 19.02
CA GLU A 22 8.20 5.37 19.88
C GLU A 22 6.95 5.69 19.04
N ALA A 23 7.09 6.53 18.00
CA ALA A 23 5.98 6.87 17.11
C ALA A 23 5.42 5.64 16.38
N GLU A 24 6.26 4.68 15.98
CA GLU A 24 5.84 3.42 15.37
C GLU A 24 5.07 2.52 16.34
N ALA A 25 5.49 2.45 17.62
CA ALA A 25 4.78 1.72 18.66
C ALA A 25 3.41 2.33 18.96
N GLU A 26 3.33 3.67 19.08
CA GLU A 26 2.05 4.38 19.25
C GLU A 26 1.11 4.15 18.06
N LEU A 27 1.65 4.17 16.83
CA LEU A 27 0.88 3.86 15.63
C LEU A 27 0.35 2.43 15.66
N GLU A 28 1.15 1.46 16.08
CA GLU A 28 0.72 0.05 16.20
C GLU A 28 -0.44 -0.10 17.21
N GLU A 29 -0.35 0.56 18.37
CA GLU A 29 -1.42 0.57 19.36
C GLU A 29 -2.71 1.19 18.80
N CYS A 30 -2.61 2.36 18.17
CA CYS A 30 -3.73 3.03 17.53
C CYS A 30 -4.39 2.16 16.45
N LEU A 31 -3.57 1.49 15.65
CA LEU A 31 -4.02 0.55 14.63
C LEU A 31 -4.67 -0.70 15.25
N GLY A 32 -4.22 -1.16 16.42
CA GLY A 32 -4.86 -2.22 17.20
C GLY A 32 -6.26 -1.82 17.65
N ARG A 33 -6.40 -0.65 18.30
CA ARG A 33 -7.70 -0.09 18.72
C ARG A 33 -8.65 0.09 17.54
N CYS A 34 -8.14 0.54 16.40
CA CYS A 34 -8.93 0.65 15.18
C CYS A 34 -9.54 -0.69 14.72
N ARG A 35 -8.78 -1.80 14.80
CA ARG A 35 -9.26 -3.14 14.42
C ARG A 35 -10.35 -3.63 15.39
N GLU A 36 -10.15 -3.41 16.68
CA GLU A 36 -11.13 -3.79 17.70
C GLU A 36 -12.47 -3.07 17.50
N LEU A 37 -12.43 -1.75 17.30
CA LEU A 37 -13.62 -0.95 17.03
C LEU A 37 -14.31 -1.36 15.73
N GLU A 38 -13.56 -1.69 14.68
CA GLU A 38 -14.14 -2.23 13.44
C GLU A 38 -14.91 -3.54 13.68
N LEU A 39 -14.36 -4.46 14.48
CA LEU A 39 -15.05 -5.70 14.83
C LEU A 39 -16.34 -5.43 15.61
N LEU A 40 -16.31 -4.51 16.57
CA LEU A 40 -17.49 -4.12 17.34
C LEU A 40 -18.56 -3.48 16.43
N ILE A 41 -18.17 -2.58 15.53
CA ILE A 41 -19.07 -1.96 14.57
C ILE A 41 -19.71 -3.02 13.65
N ARG A 42 -18.92 -3.98 13.15
CA ARG A 42 -19.45 -5.07 12.32
C ARG A 42 -20.47 -5.91 13.09
N ARG A 43 -20.16 -6.30 14.33
CA ARG A 43 -21.09 -7.04 15.21
C ARG A 43 -22.38 -6.26 15.46
N ALA A 44 -22.27 -4.98 15.79
CA ALA A 44 -23.44 -4.12 16.03
C ALA A 44 -24.30 -3.97 14.77
N ASN A 45 -23.70 -3.75 13.59
CA ASN A 45 -24.45 -3.66 12.35
C ASN A 45 -25.16 -4.98 12.00
N ALA A 46 -24.51 -6.13 12.21
CA ALA A 46 -25.14 -7.43 12.01
C ALA A 46 -26.36 -7.62 12.95
N ALA A 47 -26.22 -7.26 14.23
CA ALA A 47 -27.33 -7.32 15.19
C ALA A 47 -28.48 -6.36 14.83
N LEU A 48 -28.18 -5.22 14.22
CA LEU A 48 -29.16 -4.23 13.78
C LEU A 48 -29.69 -4.47 12.35
N GLY A 49 -29.26 -5.54 11.66
CA GLY A 49 -29.64 -5.82 10.27
C GLY A 49 -29.20 -4.75 9.25
N ARG A 50 -28.19 -3.94 9.58
CA ARG A 50 -27.67 -2.88 8.71
C ARG A 50 -26.57 -3.43 7.81
N GLN A 51 -26.60 -3.09 6.52
CA GLN A 51 -25.43 -3.29 5.66
C GLN A 51 -24.32 -2.33 6.11
N HIS A 52 -23.20 -2.89 6.56
CA HIS A 52 -22.01 -2.09 6.87
C HIS A 52 -21.24 -1.81 5.59
N LEU A 53 -21.41 -0.62 5.01
CA LEU A 53 -20.50 -0.13 3.99
C LEU A 53 -19.13 0.18 4.64
N PRO A 54 -18.00 -0.20 4.03
CA PRO A 54 -16.70 0.17 4.54
C PRO A 54 -16.60 1.70 4.60
N MET A 55 -16.11 2.22 5.75
CA MET A 55 -15.89 3.65 5.96
C MET A 55 -14.93 4.17 4.88
N ALA A 56 -15.43 5.04 4.00
CA ALA A 56 -14.64 5.66 2.95
C ALA A 56 -13.44 6.41 3.58
N GLY A 57 -12.23 6.08 3.16
CA GLY A 57 -10.99 6.75 3.59
C GLY A 57 -10.07 5.96 4.54
N ARG A 58 -10.40 4.74 4.96
CA ARG A 58 -9.40 3.85 5.60
C ARG A 58 -8.57 3.13 4.52
N PRO A 59 -7.22 3.11 4.61
CA PRO A 59 -6.42 2.27 3.74
C PRO A 59 -6.80 0.81 4.01
N ASP A 60 -7.35 0.17 2.99
CA ASP A 60 -7.71 -1.24 3.03
C ASP A 60 -6.42 -2.03 3.30
N ARG A 61 -6.32 -2.62 4.51
CA ARG A 61 -5.15 -3.45 4.88
C ARG A 61 -5.03 -4.72 4.04
N THR A 62 -6.02 -5.01 3.19
CA THR A 62 -5.99 -6.09 2.19
C THR A 62 -5.53 -5.61 0.80
N MET A 63 -5.26 -4.31 0.63
CA MET A 63 -4.76 -3.72 -0.61
C MET A 63 -3.28 -4.07 -0.78
N THR A 64 -3.03 -5.08 -1.61
CA THR A 64 -1.71 -5.49 -2.05
C THR A 64 -1.32 -4.72 -3.31
N LEU A 65 -0.02 -4.70 -3.65
CA LEU A 65 0.41 -4.03 -4.87
C LEU A 65 -0.26 -4.60 -6.14
N HIS A 66 -0.49 -5.91 -6.22
CA HIS A 66 -1.18 -6.50 -7.38
C HIS A 66 -2.65 -6.07 -7.46
N LYS A 67 -3.36 -6.00 -6.33
CA LYS A 67 -4.74 -5.48 -6.29
C LYS A 67 -4.80 -4.00 -6.65
N ALA A 68 -3.81 -3.21 -6.22
CA ALA A 68 -3.72 -1.80 -6.61
C ALA A 68 -3.53 -1.64 -8.12
N ILE A 69 -2.67 -2.47 -8.73
CA ILE A 69 -2.48 -2.49 -10.19
C ILE A 69 -3.79 -2.90 -10.90
N GLU A 70 -4.46 -3.93 -10.40
CA GLU A 70 -5.75 -4.38 -10.93
C GLU A 70 -6.83 -3.29 -10.88
N SER A 71 -6.98 -2.58 -9.75
CA SER A 71 -7.91 -1.45 -9.61
C SER A 71 -7.63 -0.38 -10.65
N VAL A 72 -6.35 0.00 -10.81
CA VAL A 72 -5.94 0.99 -11.82
C VAL A 72 -6.33 0.53 -13.23
N LEU A 73 -6.05 -0.72 -13.59
CA LEU A 73 -6.37 -1.25 -14.92
C LEU A 73 -7.89 -1.32 -15.16
N ARG A 74 -8.68 -1.81 -14.18
CA ARG A 74 -10.15 -1.85 -14.29
C ARG A 74 -10.74 -0.46 -14.47
N GLU A 75 -10.28 0.51 -13.68
CA GLU A 75 -10.74 1.91 -13.75
C GLU A 75 -10.30 2.62 -15.05
N ASN A 76 -9.25 2.14 -15.71
CA ASN A 76 -8.83 2.60 -17.05
C ASN A 76 -9.39 1.70 -18.17
N ALA A 77 -10.56 1.10 -17.96
CA ALA A 77 -11.27 0.26 -18.94
C ALA A 77 -10.41 -0.89 -19.51
N ASN A 78 -9.48 -1.40 -18.71
CA ASN A 78 -8.51 -2.44 -19.08
C ASN A 78 -7.67 -2.12 -20.33
N GLN A 79 -7.41 -0.84 -20.60
CA GLN A 79 -6.50 -0.44 -21.68
C GLN A 79 -5.05 -0.83 -21.36
N TRP A 80 -4.25 -1.01 -22.42
CA TRP A 80 -2.82 -1.20 -22.29
C TRP A 80 -2.18 0.01 -21.61
N MET A 81 -1.63 -0.19 -20.42
CA MET A 81 -0.89 0.84 -19.69
C MET A 81 0.58 0.47 -19.59
N THR A 82 1.45 1.45 -19.75
CA THR A 82 2.88 1.28 -19.46
C THR A 82 3.11 1.11 -17.96
N VAL A 83 4.19 0.44 -17.58
CA VAL A 83 4.58 0.32 -16.17
C VAL A 83 4.75 1.69 -15.49
N GLN A 84 5.21 2.72 -16.21
CA GLN A 84 5.37 4.07 -15.65
C GLN A 84 4.03 4.74 -15.37
N GLU A 85 3.03 4.55 -16.24
CA GLU A 85 1.66 5.02 -15.99
C GLU A 85 1.06 4.31 -14.77
N LEU A 86 1.27 3.01 -14.63
CA LEU A 86 0.82 2.27 -13.45
C LEU A 86 1.51 2.75 -12.17
N VAL A 87 2.82 3.02 -12.19
CA VAL A 87 3.55 3.60 -11.05
C VAL A 87 2.95 4.95 -10.68
N THR A 88 2.72 5.80 -11.68
CA THR A 88 2.18 7.14 -11.49
C THR A 88 0.81 7.05 -10.86
N GLU A 89 -0.06 6.20 -11.39
CA GLU A 89 -1.46 6.13 -10.95
C GLU A 89 -1.62 5.48 -9.57
N VAL A 90 -0.87 4.41 -9.29
CA VAL A 90 -0.87 3.77 -7.96
C VAL A 90 -0.38 4.76 -6.89
N ASN A 91 0.69 5.49 -7.16
CA ASN A 91 1.24 6.46 -6.20
C ASN A 91 0.35 7.71 -6.09
N ARG A 92 -0.21 8.21 -7.20
CA ARG A 92 -1.09 9.40 -7.23
C ARG A 92 -2.38 9.15 -6.44
N ARG A 93 -2.99 7.98 -6.63
CA ARG A 93 -4.20 7.57 -5.90
C ARG A 93 -3.91 7.10 -4.48
N GLY A 94 -2.65 6.90 -4.11
CA GLY A 94 -2.26 6.39 -2.80
C GLY A 94 -2.76 4.97 -2.50
N LEU A 95 -3.05 4.18 -3.54
CA LEU A 95 -3.68 2.86 -3.40
C LEU A 95 -2.78 1.87 -2.66
N TYR A 96 -1.46 2.02 -2.77
CA TYR A 96 -0.52 1.16 -2.07
C TYR A 96 0.68 1.96 -1.63
N ARG A 97 1.15 1.67 -0.41
CA ARG A 97 2.44 2.10 0.11
C ARG A 97 3.22 0.87 0.54
N LYS A 98 4.54 0.94 0.42
CA LYS A 98 5.41 -0.08 1.00
C LYS A 98 5.30 -0.05 2.53
N ARG A 99 5.80 -1.10 3.17
CA ARG A 99 5.85 -1.21 4.64
C ARG A 99 6.62 -0.06 5.28
N ASP A 100 7.66 0.42 4.61
CA ASP A 100 8.48 1.59 4.99
C ASP A 100 7.82 2.95 4.63
N GLY A 101 6.57 2.95 4.16
CA GLY A 101 5.83 4.14 3.76
C GLY A 101 6.24 4.76 2.41
N THR A 102 7.29 4.22 1.75
CA THR A 102 7.81 4.76 0.49
C THR A 102 6.92 4.45 -0.71
N LYS A 103 7.08 5.26 -1.77
CA LYS A 103 6.38 5.11 -3.06
C LYS A 103 6.79 3.82 -3.77
N VAL A 104 5.87 3.29 -4.56
CA VAL A 104 6.12 2.15 -5.45
C VAL A 104 7.00 2.58 -6.61
N GLY A 105 7.96 1.74 -6.99
CA GLY A 105 8.79 1.93 -8.18
C GLY A 105 8.48 0.93 -9.29
N ALA A 106 8.92 1.23 -10.51
CA ALA A 106 8.66 0.42 -11.71
C ALA A 106 9.10 -1.04 -11.57
N ASN A 107 10.26 -1.29 -10.95
CA ASN A 107 10.77 -2.66 -10.73
C ASN A 107 9.80 -3.52 -9.91
N GLN A 108 9.08 -2.93 -8.95
CA GLN A 108 8.11 -3.64 -8.13
C GLN A 108 6.85 -4.00 -8.92
N ILE A 109 6.37 -3.08 -9.78
CA ILE A 109 5.26 -3.37 -10.68
C ILE A 109 5.67 -4.44 -11.70
N HIS A 110 6.86 -4.36 -12.29
CA HIS A 110 7.39 -5.38 -13.19
C HIS A 110 7.46 -6.76 -12.53
N ALA A 111 7.97 -6.85 -11.30
CA ALA A 111 8.04 -8.12 -10.57
C ALA A 111 6.64 -8.68 -10.29
N ARG A 112 5.68 -7.84 -9.88
CA ARG A 112 4.30 -8.29 -9.62
C ARG A 112 3.58 -8.71 -10.89
N THR A 113 3.68 -7.97 -11.97
CA THR A 113 2.99 -8.31 -13.22
C THR A 113 3.58 -9.55 -13.89
N ASN A 114 4.85 -9.88 -13.63
CA ASN A 114 5.45 -11.15 -14.04
C ASN A 114 5.01 -12.35 -13.16
N ASN A 115 4.95 -12.17 -11.84
CA ASN A 115 4.65 -13.27 -10.91
C ASN A 115 3.16 -13.65 -10.87
N TYR A 116 2.30 -12.86 -11.50
CA TYR A 116 0.85 -13.04 -11.55
C TYR A 116 0.38 -13.07 -13.02
N ASP A 117 1.02 -13.90 -13.84
CA ASP A 117 0.76 -14.09 -15.28
C ASP A 117 -0.64 -14.63 -15.62
N SER A 118 -1.26 -15.32 -14.66
CA SER A 118 -2.68 -15.72 -14.71
C SER A 118 -3.64 -14.53 -14.66
N ILE A 119 -3.22 -13.39 -14.09
CA ILE A 119 -4.05 -12.20 -13.92
C ILE A 119 -3.67 -11.09 -14.91
N PHE A 120 -2.36 -10.91 -15.15
CA PHE A 120 -1.84 -9.85 -16.00
C PHE A 120 -1.34 -10.38 -17.33
N GLU A 121 -1.67 -9.67 -18.39
CA GLU A 121 -1.11 -9.84 -19.72
C GLU A 121 -0.07 -8.75 -19.98
N LYS A 122 1.04 -9.11 -20.63
CA LYS A 122 2.16 -8.21 -20.88
C LYS A 122 2.56 -8.20 -22.35
N ASP A 123 2.85 -7.00 -22.83
CA ASP A 123 3.45 -6.75 -24.13
C ASP A 123 4.59 -5.74 -23.96
N GLY A 124 5.82 -6.26 -23.84
CA GLY A 124 7.01 -5.46 -23.53
C GLY A 124 6.88 -4.72 -22.18
N SER A 125 6.82 -3.39 -22.25
CA SER A 125 6.65 -2.49 -21.09
C SER A 125 5.18 -2.18 -20.76
N ARG A 126 4.24 -2.75 -21.52
CA ARG A 126 2.79 -2.54 -21.35
C ARG A 126 2.16 -3.72 -20.63
N VAL A 127 1.13 -3.42 -19.84
CA VAL A 127 0.41 -4.36 -18.99
C VAL A 127 -1.08 -4.09 -19.12
N ARG A 128 -1.89 -5.14 -19.14
CA ARG A 128 -3.35 -5.12 -18.93
C ARG A 128 -3.80 -6.33 -18.12
N LEU A 129 -5.06 -6.41 -17.76
CA LEU A 129 -5.66 -7.62 -17.21
C LEU A 129 -5.94 -8.61 -18.33
N ARG A 130 -5.68 -9.89 -18.04
CA ARG A 130 -6.08 -10.99 -18.90
C ARG A 130 -7.60 -11.01 -19.01
N MET A 131 -8.12 -11.12 -20.22
CA MET A 131 -9.54 -11.33 -20.45
C MET A 131 -9.86 -12.78 -20.04
N GLU A 132 -10.83 -12.98 -19.16
CA GLU A 132 -11.43 -14.30 -18.98
C GLU A 132 -12.26 -14.60 -20.24
N ASP A 133 -12.00 -15.74 -20.89
CA ASP A 133 -12.80 -16.26 -22.03
C ASP A 133 -14.18 -16.76 -21.56
#